data_AF-A0A419YQK3-F1
#
_entry.id   AF-A0A419YQK3-F1
#
_cell.length_a   1.000
_cell.length_b   1.000
_cell.length_c   1.000
_cell.angle_alpha   90.00
_cell.angle_beta   90.00
_cell.angle_gamma   90.00
#
_symmetry.space_group_name_H-M   'P 1'
#
loop_
_entity.id
_entity.type
_entity.pdbx_description
1 polymer ?
#
loop_
_entity_poly.entity_id
_entity_poly.type
_entity_poly.pdbx_seq_one_letter_code
_entity_poly.pdbx_strand_id
1 'polypeptide(L)'
;MKIAAVLVDAAVLGSVGAALLLGPRLLRVPATAPGAAPEIPSKSPSGSAAASVRARRPVPPEALLAAVTAVLYLNQLFCSAYLLRVHGGDTSFVARYLPAGWFDQPTGNPLVRALADRLPAPRLFAPTVLRVQAFLELPFVLLAYATVLRRLSPALHRTVLGSAPLAWTAALSYTVVFSTVEWALYNPWTLQDVALRVLSALLTVPLLLALARRDTGPDRHPGTLGLLHFAVTLWALGTLVMVVYDTALLYNLGHLPTRWPLALFALLLLAATARRPADPVTPGPATRALATLLRRGLVLFLIPALAVRYGLGYPHPAIALAGALLIAAATLTHRQVRTAALPLTLSCAAGLATACLALHLTADTYPETGLLRAMVTLPATAALVAHLTDRRRTG
;
A
#
# COMPACT_ATOMS: atom_id res chain seq x y z
N MET A 1 -12.34 -23.02 11.03
CA MET A 1 -12.55 -21.58 11.39
C MET A 1 -11.89 -21.17 12.71
N LYS A 2 -12.08 -21.88 13.85
CA LYS A 2 -11.49 -21.49 15.15
C LYS A 2 -9.96 -21.30 15.13
N ILE A 3 -9.21 -22.22 14.50
CA ILE A 3 -7.74 -22.12 14.40
C ILE A 3 -7.31 -20.87 13.63
N ALA A 4 -7.96 -20.58 12.50
CA ALA A 4 -7.64 -19.40 11.69
C ALA A 4 -7.86 -18.09 12.45
N ALA A 5 -8.93 -18.00 13.25
CA ALA A 5 -9.17 -16.84 14.12
C ALA A 5 -8.01 -16.62 15.11
N VAL A 6 -7.61 -17.68 15.82
CA VAL A 6 -6.49 -17.62 16.77
C VAL A 6 -5.18 -17.20 16.09
N LEU A 7 -4.91 -17.72 14.88
CA LEU A 7 -3.72 -17.36 14.12
C LEU A 7 -3.73 -15.90 13.65
N VAL A 8 -4.88 -15.36 13.23
CA VAL A 8 -5.01 -13.95 12.88
C VAL A 8 -4.83 -13.05 14.11
N ASP A 9 -5.41 -13.41 15.25
CA ASP A 9 -5.24 -12.66 16.50
C ASP A 9 -3.78 -12.65 16.97
N ALA A 10 -3.11 -13.81 16.89
CA ALA A 10 -1.69 -13.91 17.19
C ALA A 10 -0.84 -13.06 16.22
N ALA A 11 -1.21 -13.03 14.93
CA ALA A 11 -0.55 -12.18 13.94
C ALA A 11 -0.77 -10.68 14.24
N VAL A 12 -1.96 -10.26 14.69
CA VAL A 12 -2.22 -8.88 15.14
C VAL A 12 -1.32 -8.53 16.32
N LEU A 13 -1.34 -9.34 17.38
CA LEU A 13 -0.55 -9.06 18.60
C LEU A 13 0.95 -9.03 18.31
N GLY A 14 1.46 -10.03 17.57
CA GLY A 14 2.86 -10.13 17.20
C GLY A 14 3.32 -8.99 16.29
N SER A 15 2.53 -8.62 15.28
CA SER A 15 2.86 -7.53 14.36
C SER A 15 2.81 -6.16 15.01
N VAL A 16 1.85 -5.90 15.92
CA VAL A 16 1.79 -4.67 16.72
C VAL A 16 2.99 -4.57 17.65
N GLY A 17 3.33 -5.66 18.37
CA GLY A 17 4.52 -5.71 19.23
C GLY A 17 5.81 -5.43 18.45
N ALA A 18 5.96 -6.04 17.27
CA ALA A 18 7.12 -5.83 16.41
C ALA A 18 7.20 -4.39 15.88
N ALA A 19 6.07 -3.79 15.49
CA ALA A 19 6.03 -2.39 15.07
C ALA A 19 6.46 -1.42 16.17
N LEU A 20 5.99 -1.63 17.40
CA LEU A 20 6.34 -0.81 18.56
C LEU A 20 7.81 -0.98 18.97
N LEU A 21 8.40 -2.16 18.74
CA LEU A 21 9.81 -2.43 19.02
C LEU A 21 10.75 -1.82 17.96
N LEU A 22 10.43 -2.01 16.68
CA LEU A 22 11.30 -1.66 15.56
C LEU A 22 11.12 -0.21 15.09
N GLY A 23 9.88 0.28 15.07
CA GLY A 23 9.54 1.60 14.53
C GLY A 23 10.23 2.77 15.23
N PRO A 24 10.19 2.89 16.58
CA PRO A 24 10.83 3.99 17.29
C PRO A 24 12.34 4.07 17.09
N ARG A 25 13.03 2.93 16.93
CA ARG A 25 14.48 2.89 16.70
C ARG A 25 14.85 3.55 15.38
N LEU A 26 14.08 3.29 14.32
CA LEU A 26 14.33 3.85 12.99
C LEU A 26 13.92 5.31 12.86
N LEU A 27 12.87 5.72 13.57
CA LEU A 27 12.45 7.12 13.62
C LEU A 27 13.43 8.03 14.40
N ARG A 28 14.35 7.45 15.18
CA ARG A 28 15.42 8.19 15.88
C ARG A 28 16.67 8.41 15.04
N VAL A 29 16.90 7.58 14.02
CA VAL A 29 18.06 7.73 13.14
C VAL A 29 17.86 9.02 12.34
N PRO A 30 18.69 10.06 12.55
CA PRO A 30 18.65 11.23 11.69
C PRO A 30 18.80 10.72 10.26
N ALA A 31 17.96 11.19 9.34
CA ALA A 31 18.14 10.88 7.93
C ALA A 31 19.50 11.45 7.51
N THR A 32 20.55 10.64 7.62
CA THR A 32 21.90 11.02 7.24
C THR A 32 21.82 11.38 5.77
N ALA A 33 22.11 12.65 5.46
CA ALA A 33 22.14 13.13 4.10
C ALA A 33 23.08 12.20 3.32
N PRO A 34 22.59 11.50 2.28
CA PRO A 34 23.47 10.70 1.44
C PRO A 34 24.33 11.68 0.66
N GLY A 35 25.53 11.98 1.15
CA GLY A 35 26.45 12.88 0.45
C GLY A 35 27.24 13.89 1.28
N ALA A 36 27.43 13.72 2.60
CA ALA A 36 28.74 14.10 3.13
C ALA A 36 29.72 13.04 2.64
N ALA A 37 30.04 13.08 1.34
CA ALA A 37 31.26 12.47 0.86
C ALA A 37 32.37 13.02 1.76
N PRO A 38 33.31 12.20 2.25
CA PRO A 38 34.51 12.76 2.85
C PRO A 38 35.01 13.82 1.86
N GLU A 39 35.24 15.06 2.33
CA GLU A 39 35.99 16.03 1.55
C GLU A 39 37.31 15.36 1.20
N ILE A 40 37.37 14.70 0.05
CA ILE A 40 38.60 14.26 -0.55
C ILE A 40 39.23 15.59 -0.97
N PRO A 41 40.33 16.04 -0.33
CA PRO A 41 40.95 17.30 -0.70
C PRO A 41 41.23 17.26 -2.20
N SER A 42 40.65 18.21 -2.91
CA SER A 42 40.71 18.31 -4.37
C SER A 42 42.15 18.58 -4.82
N LYS A 43 42.94 17.52 -4.97
CA LYS A 43 44.12 17.55 -5.84
C LYS A 43 43.63 17.30 -7.25
N SER A 44 43.46 18.36 -8.02
CA SER A 44 43.22 18.33 -9.46
C SER A 44 44.31 17.51 -10.18
N PRO A 45 43.93 16.52 -11.01
CA PRO A 45 44.66 16.22 -12.21
C PRO A 45 43.79 16.62 -13.39
N SER A 46 44.20 17.69 -14.04
CA SER A 46 43.83 18.01 -15.42
C SER A 46 44.18 16.82 -16.32
N GLY A 47 43.18 16.17 -16.92
CA GLY A 47 43.45 15.18 -17.95
C GLY A 47 42.32 14.19 -18.18
N SER A 48 41.51 14.47 -19.19
CA SER A 48 41.01 13.49 -20.17
C SER A 48 40.39 12.18 -19.65
N ALA A 49 39.06 12.14 -19.71
CA ALA A 49 38.17 11.02 -20.08
C ALA A 49 36.95 10.96 -19.16
N ALA A 50 36.15 12.02 -19.19
CA ALA A 50 34.79 11.99 -18.65
C ALA A 50 33.92 11.10 -19.55
N ALA A 51 34.11 9.79 -19.44
CA ALA A 51 33.09 8.84 -19.83
C ALA A 51 31.88 9.16 -18.96
N SER A 52 30.93 9.90 -19.53
CA SER A 52 29.62 10.15 -18.95
C SER A 52 28.93 8.79 -18.80
N VAL A 53 29.21 8.09 -17.70
CA VAL A 53 28.39 6.98 -17.24
C VAL A 53 27.03 7.60 -17.03
N ARG A 54 26.14 7.47 -18.02
CA ARG A 54 24.75 7.92 -17.95
C ARG A 54 24.19 7.30 -16.68
N ALA A 55 24.12 8.08 -15.61
CA ALA A 55 23.58 7.63 -14.35
C ALA A 55 22.15 7.16 -14.63
N ARG A 56 21.94 5.85 -14.62
CA ARG A 56 20.63 5.27 -14.89
C ARG A 56 19.67 5.85 -13.85
N ARG A 57 18.62 6.54 -14.32
CA ARG A 57 17.58 7.06 -13.43
C ARG A 57 17.01 5.88 -12.63
N PRO A 58 16.94 5.96 -11.30
CA PRO A 58 16.39 4.88 -10.50
C PRO A 58 14.93 4.65 -10.87
N VAL A 59 14.53 3.37 -10.94
CA VAL A 59 13.14 2.99 -11.21
C VAL A 59 12.30 3.31 -9.96
N PRO A 60 11.25 4.15 -10.08
CA PRO A 60 10.40 4.48 -8.95
C PRO A 60 9.51 3.28 -8.57
N PRO A 61 9.13 3.10 -7.28
CA PRO A 61 8.21 2.04 -6.86
C PRO A 61 6.87 2.12 -7.59
N GLU A 62 6.43 3.30 -8.00
CA GLU A 62 5.22 3.50 -8.83
C GLU A 62 5.27 2.76 -10.16
N ALA A 63 6.45 2.74 -10.82
CA ALA A 63 6.60 2.07 -12.11
C ALA A 63 6.56 0.55 -11.94
N LEU A 64 7.13 0.02 -10.85
CA LEU A 64 7.05 -1.41 -10.54
C LEU A 64 5.66 -1.81 -10.07
N LEU A 65 4.97 -0.96 -9.31
CA LEU A 65 3.57 -1.18 -8.97
C LEU A 65 2.72 -1.27 -10.25
N ALA A 66 2.90 -0.33 -11.19
CA ALA A 66 2.20 -0.37 -12.47
C ALA A 66 2.53 -1.65 -13.27
N ALA A 67 3.79 -2.10 -13.26
CA ALA A 67 4.19 -3.34 -13.91
C ALA A 67 3.54 -4.57 -13.26
N VAL A 68 3.54 -4.69 -11.93
CA VAL A 68 2.86 -5.78 -11.22
C VAL A 68 1.35 -5.76 -11.48
N THR A 69 0.72 -4.59 -11.47
CA THR A 69 -0.70 -4.44 -11.84
C THR A 69 -0.97 -4.90 -13.27
N ALA A 70 -0.11 -4.56 -14.22
CA ALA A 70 -0.25 -5.04 -15.60
C ALA A 70 -0.13 -6.57 -15.70
N VAL A 71 0.81 -7.18 -14.96
CA VAL A 71 0.96 -8.65 -14.91
C VAL A 71 -0.25 -9.30 -14.24
N LEU A 72 -0.85 -8.70 -13.20
CA LEU A 72 -2.09 -9.18 -12.60
C LEU A 72 -3.24 -9.21 -13.61
N TYR A 73 -3.46 -8.14 -14.37
CA TYR A 73 -4.51 -8.12 -15.40
C TYR A 73 -4.20 -9.06 -16.58
N LEU A 74 -2.94 -9.19 -16.96
CA LEU A 74 -2.54 -10.18 -17.96
C LEU A 74 -2.83 -11.60 -17.49
N ASN A 75 -2.55 -11.91 -16.22
CA ASN A 75 -2.94 -13.19 -15.61
C ASN A 75 -4.46 -13.39 -15.66
N GLN A 76 -5.26 -12.35 -15.38
CA GLN A 76 -6.71 -12.45 -15.46
C GLN A 76 -7.18 -12.78 -16.89
N LEU A 77 -6.63 -12.15 -17.92
CA LEU A 77 -6.96 -12.47 -19.31
C LEU A 77 -6.62 -13.93 -19.66
N PHE A 78 -5.45 -14.42 -19.26
CA PHE A 78 -5.09 -15.82 -19.46
C PHE A 78 -5.96 -16.78 -18.65
N CYS A 79 -6.35 -16.40 -17.44
CA CYS A 79 -7.29 -17.16 -16.62
C CYS A 79 -8.64 -17.28 -17.32
N SER A 80 -9.23 -16.17 -17.78
CA SER A 80 -10.50 -16.20 -18.52
C SER A 80 -10.41 -17.09 -19.77
N ALA A 81 -9.31 -16.98 -20.53
CA ALA A 81 -9.08 -17.79 -21.72
C ALA A 81 -8.90 -19.29 -21.42
N TYR A 82 -8.17 -19.62 -20.35
CA TYR A 82 -8.01 -20.99 -19.85
C TYR A 82 -9.36 -21.60 -19.46
N LEU A 83 -10.17 -20.87 -18.69
CA LEU A 83 -11.50 -21.31 -18.26
C LEU A 83 -12.41 -21.56 -19.46
N LEU A 84 -12.39 -20.67 -20.45
CA LEU A 84 -13.16 -20.86 -21.68
C LEU A 84 -12.73 -22.11 -22.45
N ARG A 85 -11.42 -22.37 -22.58
CA ARG A 85 -10.89 -23.48 -23.38
C ARG A 85 -10.96 -24.84 -22.69
N VAL A 86 -10.79 -24.89 -21.38
CA VAL A 86 -10.66 -26.15 -20.63
C VAL A 86 -11.95 -26.52 -19.90
N HIS A 87 -12.72 -25.52 -19.45
CA HIS A 87 -13.93 -25.70 -18.66
C HIS A 87 -15.18 -25.16 -19.36
N GLY A 88 -15.10 -24.78 -20.63
CA GLY A 88 -16.24 -24.21 -21.38
C GLY A 88 -16.75 -22.89 -20.82
N GLY A 89 -15.94 -22.19 -20.01
CA GLY A 89 -16.34 -21.00 -19.29
C GLY A 89 -17.02 -21.26 -17.94
N ASP A 90 -17.22 -22.52 -17.56
CA ASP A 90 -17.75 -22.88 -16.24
C ASP A 90 -16.69 -22.62 -15.15
N THR A 91 -17.03 -21.77 -14.19
CA THR A 91 -16.19 -21.43 -13.04
C THR A 91 -16.51 -22.28 -11.81
N SER A 92 -17.55 -23.12 -11.84
CA SER A 92 -18.07 -23.86 -10.68
C SER A 92 -17.01 -24.75 -10.00
N PHE A 93 -16.06 -25.31 -10.77
CA PHE A 93 -15.02 -26.19 -10.24
C PHE A 93 -14.08 -25.47 -9.27
N VAL A 94 -13.91 -24.15 -9.40
CA VAL A 94 -13.08 -23.32 -8.52
C VAL A 94 -13.93 -22.45 -7.60
N ALA A 95 -15.00 -21.83 -8.10
CA ALA A 95 -15.85 -20.92 -7.35
C ALA A 95 -16.52 -21.59 -6.13
N ARG A 96 -16.75 -22.91 -6.17
CA ARG A 96 -17.28 -23.67 -5.03
C ARG A 96 -16.42 -23.63 -3.75
N TYR A 97 -15.14 -23.25 -3.87
CA TYR A 97 -14.23 -23.09 -2.74
C TYR A 97 -14.12 -21.65 -2.24
N LEU A 98 -14.78 -20.70 -2.90
CA LEU A 98 -14.64 -19.26 -2.66
C LEU A 98 -15.96 -18.68 -2.12
N PRO A 99 -15.90 -17.54 -1.41
CA PRO A 99 -17.09 -16.79 -1.05
C PRO A 99 -17.92 -16.38 -2.27
N ALA A 100 -19.23 -16.23 -2.09
CA ALA A 100 -20.11 -15.73 -3.15
C ALA A 100 -19.68 -14.34 -3.63
N GLY A 101 -19.82 -14.09 -4.94
CA GLY A 101 -19.40 -12.84 -5.57
C GLY A 101 -17.91 -12.76 -5.90
N TRP A 102 -17.16 -13.84 -5.70
CA TRP A 102 -15.78 -13.99 -6.19
C TRP A 102 -15.79 -14.80 -7.48
N PHE A 103 -14.76 -14.61 -8.30
CA PHE A 103 -14.52 -15.37 -9.52
C PHE A 103 -15.55 -15.11 -10.65
N ASP A 104 -15.92 -13.86 -10.90
CA ASP A 104 -16.73 -13.43 -12.05
C ASP A 104 -15.88 -13.14 -13.30
N GLN A 105 -16.00 -13.98 -14.33
CA GLN A 105 -15.12 -13.96 -15.50
C GLN A 105 -15.87 -13.59 -16.78
N PRO A 106 -15.35 -12.67 -17.62
CA PRO A 106 -16.06 -12.17 -18.79
C PRO A 106 -15.92 -13.12 -19.99
N THR A 107 -16.43 -14.35 -19.89
CA THR A 107 -16.35 -15.40 -20.92
C THR A 107 -17.02 -15.01 -22.24
N GLY A 108 -17.94 -14.05 -22.21
CA GLY A 108 -18.58 -13.45 -23.39
C GLY A 108 -17.73 -12.43 -24.15
N ASN A 109 -16.61 -11.97 -23.59
CA ASN A 109 -15.84 -10.86 -24.16
C ASN A 109 -15.08 -11.27 -25.45
N PRO A 110 -15.18 -10.48 -26.55
CA PRO A 110 -14.51 -10.80 -27.82
C PRO A 110 -12.98 -10.97 -27.70
N LEU A 111 -12.31 -10.18 -26.86
CA LEU A 111 -10.86 -10.29 -26.66
C LEU A 111 -10.48 -11.59 -25.94
N VAL A 112 -11.27 -11.99 -24.94
CA VAL A 112 -11.05 -13.26 -24.22
C VAL A 112 -11.23 -14.43 -25.17
N ARG A 113 -12.29 -14.42 -26.00
CA ARG A 113 -12.51 -15.45 -27.04
C ARG A 113 -11.37 -15.49 -28.05
N ALA A 114 -10.98 -14.33 -28.56
CA ALA A 114 -9.88 -14.20 -29.51
C ALA A 114 -8.52 -14.68 -28.95
N LEU A 115 -8.28 -14.50 -27.64
CA LEU A 115 -7.10 -15.02 -26.95
C LEU A 115 -7.21 -16.54 -26.75
N ALA A 116 -8.36 -17.03 -26.30
CA ALA A 116 -8.66 -18.44 -26.10
C ALA A 116 -8.46 -19.26 -27.39
N ASP A 117 -8.93 -18.76 -28.53
CA ASP A 117 -8.79 -19.41 -29.84
C ASP A 117 -7.33 -19.55 -30.29
N ARG A 118 -6.47 -18.63 -29.83
CA ARG A 118 -5.04 -18.59 -30.17
C ARG A 118 -4.15 -19.28 -29.14
N LEU A 119 -4.70 -19.81 -28.04
CA LEU A 119 -3.91 -20.36 -26.94
C LEU A 119 -3.45 -21.78 -27.25
N PRO A 120 -2.15 -22.02 -27.58
CA PRO A 120 -1.66 -23.37 -27.79
C PRO A 120 -1.57 -24.09 -26.43
N ALA A 121 -1.99 -25.36 -26.39
CA ALA A 121 -1.93 -26.20 -25.19
C ALA A 121 -2.53 -25.52 -23.93
N PRO A 122 -3.84 -25.21 -23.91
CA PRO A 122 -4.47 -24.39 -22.88
C PRO A 122 -4.26 -24.92 -21.45
N ARG A 123 -4.07 -26.24 -21.28
CA ARG A 123 -3.79 -26.86 -19.97
C ARG A 123 -2.52 -26.35 -19.29
N LEU A 124 -1.54 -25.82 -20.03
CA LEU A 124 -0.33 -25.21 -19.46
C LEU A 124 -0.63 -23.93 -18.67
N PHE A 125 -1.78 -23.30 -18.92
CA PHE A 125 -2.22 -22.09 -18.24
C PHE A 125 -3.01 -22.37 -16.96
N ALA A 126 -3.16 -23.63 -16.53
CA ALA A 126 -3.80 -23.94 -15.25
C ALA A 126 -3.24 -23.14 -14.04
N PRO A 127 -1.93 -22.80 -13.96
CA PRO A 127 -1.39 -21.96 -12.88
C PRO A 127 -1.95 -20.54 -12.81
N THR A 128 -2.59 -20.02 -13.86
CA THR A 128 -3.19 -18.68 -13.82
C THR A 128 -4.40 -18.63 -12.90
N VAL A 129 -4.97 -19.78 -12.54
CA VAL A 129 -6.04 -19.93 -11.55
C VAL A 129 -5.41 -20.01 -10.16
N LEU A 130 -5.65 -18.96 -9.36
CA LEU A 130 -5.21 -18.75 -7.97
C LEU A 130 -3.69 -18.58 -7.77
N ARG A 131 -2.85 -19.43 -8.38
CA ARG A 131 -1.42 -19.55 -8.03
C ARG A 131 -0.56 -18.34 -8.43
N VAL A 132 -0.68 -17.86 -9.67
CA VAL A 132 0.05 -16.64 -10.10
C VAL A 132 -0.32 -15.45 -9.22
N GLN A 133 -1.58 -15.35 -8.82
CA GLN A 133 -2.02 -14.26 -7.97
C GLN A 133 -1.54 -14.39 -6.53
N ALA A 134 -1.53 -15.59 -5.95
CA ALA A 134 -0.95 -15.85 -4.63
C ALA A 134 0.51 -15.39 -4.57
N PHE A 135 1.25 -15.52 -5.68
CA PHE A 135 2.60 -14.98 -5.82
C PHE A 135 2.65 -13.44 -5.94
N LEU A 136 1.76 -12.82 -6.70
CA LEU A 136 1.83 -11.38 -7.03
C LEU A 136 1.18 -10.45 -6.01
N GLU A 137 0.34 -10.95 -5.11
CA GLU A 137 -0.41 -10.12 -4.17
C GLU A 137 0.51 -9.39 -3.17
N LEU A 138 1.53 -10.08 -2.63
CA LEU A 138 2.47 -9.48 -1.70
C LEU A 138 3.29 -8.31 -2.32
N PRO A 139 3.95 -8.46 -3.49
CA PRO A 139 4.66 -7.35 -4.11
C PRO A 139 3.71 -6.23 -4.48
N PHE A 140 2.49 -6.52 -4.92
CA PHE A 140 1.48 -5.49 -5.19
C PHE A 140 1.20 -4.61 -3.96
N VAL A 141 0.87 -5.23 -2.81
CA VAL A 141 0.53 -4.47 -1.60
C VAL A 141 1.74 -3.73 -1.04
N LEU A 142 2.91 -4.34 -0.98
CA LEU A 142 4.11 -3.68 -0.46
C LEU A 142 4.64 -2.57 -1.38
N LEU A 143 4.50 -2.69 -2.70
CA LEU A 143 4.83 -1.62 -3.65
C LEU A 143 3.81 -0.47 -3.59
N ALA A 144 2.53 -0.75 -3.34
CA ALA A 144 1.54 0.27 -3.04
C ALA A 144 1.94 1.05 -1.78
N TYR A 145 2.33 0.35 -0.71
CA TYR A 145 2.83 0.98 0.52
C TYR A 145 4.11 1.79 0.27
N ALA A 146 5.07 1.25 -0.50
CA ALA A 146 6.29 1.94 -0.89
C ALA A 146 5.99 3.24 -1.65
N THR A 147 5.01 3.21 -2.54
CA THR A 147 4.51 4.39 -3.25
C THR A 147 3.97 5.44 -2.27
N VAL A 148 3.11 5.05 -1.32
CA VAL A 148 2.60 5.98 -0.29
C VAL A 148 3.75 6.65 0.47
N LEU A 149 4.72 5.85 0.96
CA LEU A 149 5.86 6.37 1.71
C LEU A 149 6.68 7.35 0.87
N ARG A 150 7.01 7.00 -0.38
CA ARG A 150 7.83 7.83 -1.27
C ARG A 150 7.13 9.12 -1.69
N ARG A 151 5.81 9.06 -1.88
CA ARG A 151 4.96 10.24 -2.18
C ARG A 151 4.90 11.21 -1.01
N LEU A 152 4.92 10.70 0.22
CA LEU A 152 5.03 11.54 1.42
C LEU A 152 6.44 12.10 1.60
N SER A 153 7.45 11.24 1.61
CA SER A 153 8.87 11.59 1.66
C SER A 153 9.75 10.46 1.09
N PRO A 154 10.59 10.73 0.06
CA PRO A 154 11.59 9.78 -0.41
C PRO A 154 12.55 9.30 0.69
N ALA A 155 12.90 10.16 1.65
CA ALA A 155 13.74 9.76 2.78
C ALA A 155 13.01 8.77 3.70
N LEU A 156 11.71 8.95 3.91
CA LEU A 156 10.91 7.99 4.69
C LEU A 156 10.87 6.62 3.99
N HIS A 157 10.64 6.59 2.68
CA HIS A 157 10.72 5.37 1.88
C HIS A 157 12.07 4.66 2.04
N ARG A 158 13.18 5.40 1.93
CA ARG A 158 14.53 4.86 2.17
C ARG A 158 14.71 4.29 3.57
N THR A 159 14.36 5.06 4.60
CA THR A 159 14.59 4.66 6.00
C THR A 159 13.78 3.42 6.36
N VAL A 160 12.53 3.36 5.89
CA VAL A 160 11.59 2.29 6.25
C VAL A 160 11.86 1.03 5.43
N LEU A 161 11.85 1.13 4.09
CA LEU A 161 12.00 -0.03 3.22
C LEU A 161 13.45 -0.36 2.86
N GLY A 162 14.40 0.50 3.22
CA GLY A 162 15.83 0.19 3.21
C GLY A 162 16.30 -0.53 4.48
N SER A 163 15.45 -0.61 5.50
CA SER A 163 15.70 -1.36 6.74
C SER A 163 15.29 -2.82 6.56
N ALA A 164 16.29 -3.71 6.48
CA ALA A 164 16.05 -5.15 6.34
C ALA A 164 15.15 -5.73 7.44
N PRO A 165 15.33 -5.39 8.74
CA PRO A 165 14.42 -5.86 9.79
C PRO A 165 12.96 -5.49 9.53
N LEU A 166 12.65 -4.23 9.21
CA LEU A 166 11.26 -3.84 8.94
C LEU A 166 10.69 -4.52 7.70
N ALA A 167 11.45 -4.54 6.60
CA ALA A 167 10.97 -5.11 5.35
C ALA A 167 10.68 -6.62 5.50
N TRP A 168 11.56 -7.36 6.16
CA TRP A 168 11.35 -8.78 6.45
C TRP A 168 10.18 -9.02 7.41
N THR A 169 10.09 -8.25 8.50
CA THR A 169 8.99 -8.42 9.46
C THR A 169 7.63 -8.08 8.85
N ALA A 170 7.55 -7.04 8.02
CA ALA A 170 6.32 -6.71 7.28
C ALA A 170 5.95 -7.85 6.30
N ALA A 171 6.89 -8.30 5.47
CA ALA A 171 6.63 -9.37 4.51
C ALA A 171 6.24 -10.69 5.21
N LEU A 172 6.90 -11.04 6.31
CA LEU A 172 6.56 -12.22 7.11
C LEU A 172 5.16 -12.10 7.71
N SER A 173 4.84 -10.97 8.35
CA SER A 173 3.51 -10.74 8.92
C SER A 173 2.42 -10.88 7.86
N TYR A 174 2.64 -10.33 6.66
CA TYR A 174 1.66 -10.38 5.58
C TYR A 174 1.52 -11.80 5.03
N THR A 175 2.65 -12.50 4.85
CA THR A 175 2.68 -13.90 4.39
C THR A 175 1.94 -14.82 5.37
N VAL A 176 2.11 -14.63 6.68
CA VAL A 176 1.41 -15.40 7.71
C VAL A 176 -0.10 -15.17 7.65
N VAL A 177 -0.54 -13.90 7.58
CA VAL A 177 -1.98 -13.58 7.49
C VAL A 177 -2.59 -14.16 6.22
N PHE A 178 -1.95 -13.93 5.08
CA PHE A 178 -2.41 -14.48 3.81
C PHE A 178 -2.48 -16.01 3.83
N SER A 179 -1.42 -16.69 4.31
CA SER A 179 -1.40 -18.16 4.40
C SER A 179 -2.49 -18.68 5.35
N THR A 180 -2.80 -17.95 6.43
CA THR A 180 -3.89 -18.28 7.35
C THR A 180 -5.25 -18.20 6.66
N VAL A 181 -5.45 -17.18 5.82
CA VAL A 181 -6.68 -17.01 5.03
C VAL A 181 -6.81 -18.10 3.98
N GLU A 182 -5.74 -18.43 3.26
CA GLU A 182 -5.70 -19.56 2.31
C GLU A 182 -6.05 -20.89 2.99
N TRP A 183 -5.55 -21.10 4.21
CA TRP A 183 -5.86 -22.30 4.98
C TRP A 183 -7.31 -22.33 5.48
N ALA A 184 -7.89 -21.15 5.76
CA ALA A 184 -9.30 -21.03 6.13
C ALA A 184 -10.24 -21.27 4.94
N LEU A 185 -9.80 -20.92 3.73
CA LEU A 185 -10.47 -21.14 2.45
C LEU A 185 -9.83 -22.31 1.69
N TYR A 186 -9.64 -23.42 2.40
CA TYR A 186 -8.88 -24.55 1.89
C TYR A 186 -9.44 -25.06 0.55
N ASN A 187 -8.56 -25.21 -0.41
CA ASN A 187 -8.84 -25.67 -1.76
C ASN A 187 -7.69 -26.58 -2.25
N PRO A 188 -7.84 -27.28 -3.40
CA PRO A 188 -6.82 -28.22 -3.88
C PRO A 188 -5.43 -27.62 -4.14
N TRP A 189 -5.32 -26.29 -4.24
CA TRP A 189 -4.07 -25.57 -4.52
C TRP A 189 -3.48 -24.87 -3.30
N THR A 190 -4.13 -24.89 -2.14
CA THR A 190 -3.70 -24.16 -0.93
C THR A 190 -2.24 -24.36 -0.57
N LEU A 191 -1.72 -25.59 -0.65
CA LEU A 191 -0.29 -25.86 -0.37
C LEU A 191 0.65 -25.17 -1.37
N GLN A 192 0.26 -25.12 -2.65
CA GLN A 192 1.02 -24.43 -3.68
C GLN A 192 0.97 -22.92 -3.46
N ASP A 193 -0.19 -22.38 -3.11
CA ASP A 193 -0.39 -20.96 -2.86
C ASP A 193 0.43 -20.48 -1.65
N VAL A 194 0.45 -21.27 -0.56
CA VAL A 194 1.31 -21.00 0.60
C VAL A 194 2.80 -21.01 0.21
N ALA A 195 3.24 -22.01 -0.54
CA ALA A 195 4.64 -22.08 -1.00
C ALA A 195 5.00 -20.88 -1.89
N LEU A 196 4.09 -20.47 -2.79
CA LEU A 196 4.27 -19.31 -3.67
C LEU A 196 4.28 -17.99 -2.88
N ARG A 197 3.49 -17.86 -1.82
CA ARG A 197 3.52 -16.69 -0.93
C ARG A 197 4.86 -16.58 -0.19
N VAL A 198 5.41 -17.69 0.29
CA VAL A 198 6.75 -17.73 0.89
C VAL A 198 7.80 -17.32 -0.14
N LEU A 199 7.78 -17.90 -1.34
CA LEU A 199 8.70 -17.53 -2.42
C LEU A 199 8.56 -16.05 -2.79
N SER A 200 7.34 -15.54 -2.85
CA SER A 200 7.06 -14.13 -3.12
C SER A 200 7.68 -13.23 -2.06
N ALA A 201 7.61 -13.57 -0.78
CA ALA A 201 8.27 -12.82 0.29
C ALA A 201 9.80 -12.81 0.13
N LEU A 202 10.39 -13.97 -0.17
CA LEU A 202 11.83 -14.13 -0.39
C LEU A 202 12.35 -13.28 -1.55
N LEU A 203 11.53 -13.03 -2.58
CA LEU A 203 11.90 -12.21 -3.75
C LEU A 203 11.54 -10.72 -3.58
N THR A 204 10.40 -10.44 -2.95
CA THR A 204 9.89 -9.08 -2.77
C THR A 204 10.78 -8.27 -1.82
N VAL A 205 11.24 -8.86 -0.71
CA VAL A 205 12.05 -8.11 0.27
C VAL A 205 13.38 -7.61 -0.31
N PRO A 206 14.22 -8.45 -0.98
CA PRO A 206 15.42 -7.97 -1.65
C PRO A 206 15.15 -6.89 -2.70
N LEU A 207 14.04 -7.03 -3.47
CA LEU A 207 13.62 -6.03 -4.45
C LEU A 207 13.33 -4.68 -3.78
N LEU A 208 12.52 -4.66 -2.71
CA LEU A 208 12.20 -3.43 -1.97
C LEU A 208 13.44 -2.79 -1.36
N LEU A 209 14.33 -3.58 -0.77
CA LEU A 209 15.61 -3.09 -0.23
C LEU A 209 16.47 -2.45 -1.33
N ALA A 210 16.55 -3.09 -2.50
CA ALA A 210 17.30 -2.55 -3.64
C ALA A 210 16.69 -1.25 -4.18
N LEU A 211 15.36 -1.16 -4.26
CA LEU A 211 14.66 0.06 -4.68
C LEU A 211 14.86 1.20 -3.69
N ALA A 212 14.70 0.93 -2.40
CA ALA A 212 14.91 1.90 -1.34
C ALA A 212 16.35 2.43 -1.38
N ARG A 213 17.37 1.58 -1.47
CA ARG A 213 18.78 2.01 -1.54
C ARG A 213 19.11 2.87 -2.76
N ARG A 214 18.38 2.71 -3.88
CA ARG A 214 18.59 3.48 -5.11
C ARG A 214 17.81 4.79 -5.16
N ASP A 215 16.88 5.03 -4.24
CA ASP A 215 16.08 6.25 -4.24
C ASP A 215 16.88 7.44 -3.73
N THR A 216 17.23 8.38 -4.59
CA THR A 216 18.03 9.57 -4.23
C THR A 216 17.18 10.81 -3.95
N GLY A 217 15.85 10.69 -3.86
CA GLY A 217 14.98 11.85 -3.66
C GLY A 217 15.27 12.60 -2.35
N PRO A 218 15.12 13.95 -2.32
CA PRO A 218 15.34 14.72 -1.10
C PRO A 218 14.31 14.37 -0.02
N ASP A 219 14.66 14.54 1.27
CA ASP A 219 13.66 14.47 2.34
C ASP A 219 12.64 15.61 2.16
N ARG A 220 11.37 15.28 2.35
CA ARG A 220 10.26 16.22 2.22
C ARG A 220 9.52 16.32 3.53
N HIS A 221 9.32 17.55 3.97
CA HIS A 221 8.48 17.89 5.11
C HIS A 221 7.26 18.64 4.55
N PRO A 222 6.12 17.95 4.32
CA PRO A 222 4.99 18.57 3.65
C PRO A 222 4.41 19.70 4.50
N GLY A 223 4.27 20.89 3.91
CA GLY A 223 3.37 21.93 4.42
C GLY A 223 1.90 21.61 4.10
N THR A 224 1.01 22.58 4.29
CA THR A 224 -0.44 22.38 4.14
C THR A 224 -0.83 21.91 2.75
N LEU A 225 -0.43 22.64 1.69
CA LEU A 225 -0.67 22.24 0.31
C LEU A 225 -0.09 20.86 0.03
N GLY A 226 1.05 20.59 0.64
CA GLY A 226 1.69 19.32 0.60
C GLY A 226 0.91 18.14 1.17
N LEU A 227 0.24 18.35 2.30
CA LEU A 227 -0.61 17.37 2.94
C LEU A 227 -1.91 17.16 2.16
N LEU A 228 -2.50 18.22 1.61
CA LEU A 228 -3.68 18.14 0.74
C LEU A 228 -3.37 17.35 -0.54
N HIS A 229 -2.26 17.67 -1.19
CA HIS A 229 -1.78 16.93 -2.36
C HIS A 229 -1.52 15.46 -2.03
N PHE A 230 -0.96 15.18 -0.84
CA PHE A 230 -0.77 13.81 -0.36
C PHE A 230 -2.12 13.09 -0.13
N ALA A 231 -3.13 13.76 0.43
CA ALA A 231 -4.47 13.20 0.60
C ALA A 231 -5.13 12.84 -0.74
N VAL A 232 -5.02 13.71 -1.76
CA VAL A 232 -5.50 13.42 -3.13
C VAL A 232 -4.74 12.24 -3.74
N THR A 233 -3.42 12.18 -3.54
CA THR A 233 -2.59 11.05 -4.01
C THR A 233 -3.01 9.74 -3.34
N LEU A 234 -3.28 9.77 -2.03
CA LEU A 234 -3.72 8.61 -1.26
C LEU A 234 -5.10 8.13 -1.71
N TRP A 235 -6.02 9.06 -1.97
CA TRP A 235 -7.34 8.75 -2.55
C TRP A 235 -7.21 8.04 -3.89
N ALA A 236 -6.43 8.60 -4.80
CA ALA A 236 -6.28 8.08 -6.15
C ALA A 236 -5.59 6.70 -6.13
N LEU A 237 -4.52 6.55 -5.36
CA LEU A 237 -3.85 5.26 -5.21
C LEU A 237 -4.74 4.21 -4.54
N GLY A 238 -5.41 4.57 -3.44
CA GLY A 238 -6.32 3.65 -2.74
C GLY A 238 -7.49 3.23 -3.63
N THR A 239 -8.01 4.15 -4.44
CA THR A 239 -9.07 3.86 -5.43
C THR A 239 -8.58 2.85 -6.46
N LEU A 240 -7.38 3.06 -7.02
CA LEU A 240 -6.78 2.12 -7.97
C LEU A 240 -6.55 0.74 -7.33
N VAL A 241 -6.04 0.71 -6.10
CA VAL A 241 -5.86 -0.53 -5.33
C VAL A 241 -7.18 -1.25 -5.13
N MET A 242 -8.27 -0.54 -4.81
CA MET A 242 -9.60 -1.13 -4.66
C MET A 242 -10.15 -1.67 -5.98
N VAL A 243 -9.95 -0.98 -7.10
CA VAL A 243 -10.36 -1.49 -8.42
C VAL A 243 -9.56 -2.74 -8.78
N VAL A 244 -8.25 -2.75 -8.59
CA VAL A 244 -7.41 -3.93 -8.84
C VAL A 244 -7.81 -5.07 -7.90
N TYR A 245 -8.12 -4.76 -6.64
CA TYR A 245 -8.59 -5.75 -5.68
C TYR A 245 -9.88 -6.42 -6.15
N ASP A 246 -10.92 -5.64 -6.44
CA ASP A 246 -12.20 -6.14 -6.93
C ASP A 246 -12.04 -6.91 -8.25
N THR A 247 -11.47 -6.27 -9.27
CA THR A 247 -11.50 -6.80 -10.64
C THR A 247 -10.42 -7.85 -10.95
N ALA A 248 -9.29 -7.80 -10.26
CA ALA A 248 -8.17 -8.71 -10.51
C ALA A 248 -7.89 -9.63 -9.32
N LEU A 249 -7.73 -9.10 -8.10
CA LEU A 249 -7.39 -9.95 -6.96
C LEU A 249 -8.55 -10.82 -6.46
N LEU A 250 -9.79 -10.53 -6.81
CA LEU A 250 -10.91 -11.45 -6.53
C LEU A 250 -11.31 -12.28 -7.75
N TYR A 251 -10.51 -12.26 -8.83
CA TYR A 251 -10.86 -12.87 -10.10
C TYR A 251 -12.23 -12.39 -10.65
N ASN A 252 -12.63 -11.14 -10.40
CA ASN A 252 -13.88 -10.57 -10.92
C ASN A 252 -13.64 -9.66 -12.13
N LEU A 253 -12.96 -10.15 -13.17
CA LEU A 253 -12.68 -9.34 -14.35
C LEU A 253 -13.98 -8.86 -15.04
N GLY A 254 -15.11 -9.55 -14.83
CA GLY A 254 -16.44 -9.14 -15.27
C GLY A 254 -16.89 -7.79 -14.71
N HIS A 255 -16.36 -7.35 -13.56
CA HIS A 255 -16.64 -6.05 -12.97
C HIS A 255 -15.86 -4.89 -13.63
N LEU A 256 -14.85 -5.16 -14.46
CA LEU A 256 -13.99 -4.10 -15.03
C LEU A 256 -14.76 -3.01 -15.80
N PRO A 257 -15.81 -3.30 -16.62
CA PRO A 257 -16.59 -2.28 -17.31
C PRO A 257 -17.28 -1.25 -16.40
N THR A 258 -17.63 -1.61 -15.17
CA THR A 258 -18.25 -0.67 -14.22
C THR A 258 -17.20 0.10 -13.41
N ARG A 259 -15.96 -0.43 -13.31
CA ARG A 259 -14.87 0.15 -12.54
C ARG A 259 -13.89 1.01 -13.34
N TRP A 260 -13.79 0.81 -14.65
CA TRP A 260 -12.79 1.50 -15.48
C TRP A 260 -12.88 3.04 -15.46
N PRO A 261 -14.06 3.70 -15.40
CA PRO A 261 -14.09 5.17 -15.39
C PRO A 261 -13.41 5.73 -14.13
N LEU A 262 -13.68 5.09 -13.00
CA LEU A 262 -13.08 5.44 -11.71
C LEU A 262 -11.56 5.16 -11.70
N ALA A 263 -11.14 4.02 -12.27
CA ALA A 263 -9.72 3.70 -12.40
C ALA A 263 -8.98 4.72 -13.29
N LEU A 264 -9.57 5.11 -14.42
CA LEU A 264 -9.00 6.11 -15.32
C LEU A 264 -8.87 7.46 -14.61
N PHE A 265 -9.91 7.90 -13.91
CA PHE A 265 -9.87 9.15 -13.15
C PHE A 265 -8.78 9.13 -12.07
N ALA A 266 -8.64 8.02 -11.34
CA ALA A 266 -7.56 7.84 -10.37
C ALA A 266 -6.17 7.87 -11.03
N LEU A 267 -5.98 7.23 -12.18
CA LEU A 267 -4.72 7.27 -12.93
C LEU A 267 -4.37 8.69 -13.39
N LEU A 268 -5.35 9.44 -13.90
CA LEU A 268 -5.17 10.84 -14.30
C LEU A 268 -4.77 11.72 -13.11
N LEU A 269 -5.38 11.52 -11.94
CA LEU A 269 -4.99 12.22 -10.72
C LEU A 269 -3.58 11.84 -10.25
N LEU A 270 -3.19 10.57 -10.33
CA LEU A 270 -1.83 10.14 -10.00
C LEU A 270 -0.79 10.72 -10.96
N ALA A 271 -1.15 10.88 -12.24
CA ALA A 271 -0.32 11.54 -13.23
C ALA A 271 -0.21 13.05 -12.97
N ALA A 272 -1.32 13.72 -12.65
CA ALA A 272 -1.35 15.14 -12.31
C ALA A 272 -0.55 15.44 -11.03
N THR A 273 -0.68 14.57 -10.02
CA THR A 273 0.06 14.65 -8.76
C THR A 273 1.48 14.10 -8.86
N ALA A 274 1.92 13.66 -10.06
CA ALA A 274 3.27 13.15 -10.29
C ALA A 274 4.36 14.20 -10.03
N ARG A 275 4.06 15.44 -10.41
CA ARG A 275 4.98 16.59 -10.32
C ARG A 275 4.50 17.51 -9.21
N ARG A 276 5.14 17.41 -8.06
CA ARG A 276 4.82 18.28 -6.93
C ARG A 276 5.77 19.49 -6.93
N PRO A 277 5.23 20.73 -6.95
CA PRO A 277 6.06 21.92 -6.77
C PRO A 277 6.68 21.92 -5.37
N ALA A 278 7.87 22.53 -5.24
CA ALA A 278 8.45 22.81 -3.93
C ALA A 278 7.50 23.71 -3.14
N ASP A 279 7.31 23.42 -1.86
CA ASP A 279 6.52 24.27 -0.97
C ASP A 279 7.50 25.28 -0.34
N PRO A 280 7.47 26.57 -0.73
CA PRO A 280 8.45 27.56 -0.27
C PRO A 280 8.18 28.01 1.18
N VAL A 281 7.01 27.67 1.74
CA VAL A 281 6.58 28.18 3.05
C VAL A 281 6.92 27.20 4.16
N THR A 282 7.63 27.69 5.18
CA THR A 282 7.89 26.93 6.40
C THR A 282 6.57 26.63 7.12
N PRO A 283 6.20 25.36 7.33
CA PRO A 283 4.93 25.02 7.98
C PRO A 283 4.93 25.43 9.44
N GLY A 284 3.78 25.91 9.90
CA GLY A 284 3.52 26.19 11.31
C GLY A 284 3.52 24.94 12.20
N PRO A 285 3.46 25.11 13.52
CA PRO A 285 3.60 24.03 14.48
C PRO A 285 2.53 22.93 14.36
N ALA A 286 1.27 23.28 14.11
CA ALA A 286 0.18 22.30 13.99
C ALA A 286 0.34 21.47 12.70
N THR A 287 0.62 22.13 11.58
CA THR A 287 0.86 21.47 10.29
C THR A 287 2.05 20.52 10.36
N ARG A 288 3.14 20.94 11.02
CA ARG A 288 4.33 20.12 11.23
C ARG A 288 4.03 18.90 12.12
N ALA A 289 3.27 19.10 13.19
CA ALA A 289 2.86 18.01 14.07
C ALA A 289 1.98 16.98 13.35
N LEU A 290 1.06 17.42 12.49
CA LEU A 290 0.24 16.54 11.66
C LEU A 290 1.08 15.75 10.64
N ALA A 291 2.04 16.41 9.97
CA ALA A 291 2.97 15.73 9.07
C ALA A 291 3.80 14.67 9.82
N THR A 292 4.29 14.99 11.03
CA THR A 292 5.00 14.04 11.89
C THR A 292 4.10 12.88 12.33
N LEU A 293 2.84 13.15 12.69
CA LEU A 293 1.85 12.14 13.05
C LEU A 293 1.65 11.15 11.90
N LEU A 294 1.42 11.64 10.68
CA LEU A 294 1.24 10.81 9.49
C LEU A 294 2.48 9.98 9.16
N ARG A 295 3.68 10.59 9.18
CA ARG A 295 4.94 9.87 8.94
C ARG A 295 5.11 8.73 9.95
N ARG A 296 4.94 9.00 11.24
CA ARG A 296 5.08 7.99 12.29
C ARG A 296 4.00 6.92 12.20
N GLY A 297 2.76 7.32 11.91
CA GLY A 297 1.63 6.41 11.72
C GLY A 297 1.89 5.41 10.63
N LEU A 298 2.36 5.85 9.47
CA LEU A 298 2.71 4.94 8.37
C LEU A 298 3.86 3.98 8.76
N VAL A 299 4.91 4.45 9.44
CA VAL A 299 5.99 3.53 9.87
C VAL A 299 5.47 2.45 10.82
N LEU A 300 4.70 2.86 11.84
CA LEU A 300 4.21 1.94 12.86
C LEU A 300 3.09 1.03 12.34
N PHE A 301 2.32 1.49 11.35
CA PHE A 301 1.22 0.70 10.80
C PHE A 301 1.67 -0.27 9.69
N LEU A 302 2.86 -0.09 9.09
CA LEU A 302 3.36 -0.95 8.01
C LEU A 302 3.24 -2.45 8.31
N ILE A 303 3.77 -2.90 9.46
CA ILE A 303 3.78 -4.32 9.84
C ILE A 303 2.36 -4.82 10.18
N PRO A 304 1.57 -4.16 11.06
CA PRO A 304 0.27 -4.69 11.46
C PRO A 304 -0.87 -4.44 10.46
N ALA A 305 -0.70 -3.63 9.41
CA ALA A 305 -1.81 -3.19 8.56
C ALA A 305 -2.68 -4.34 8.04
N LEU A 306 -2.07 -5.40 7.50
CA LEU A 306 -2.83 -6.53 6.96
C LEU A 306 -3.49 -7.35 8.07
N ALA A 307 -2.77 -7.64 9.15
CA ALA A 307 -3.29 -8.40 10.29
C ALA A 307 -4.49 -7.68 10.93
N VAL A 308 -4.40 -6.37 11.13
CA VAL A 308 -5.49 -5.54 11.66
C VAL A 308 -6.69 -5.55 10.72
N ARG A 309 -6.48 -5.37 9.41
CA ARG A 309 -7.58 -5.42 8.42
C ARG A 309 -8.34 -6.74 8.51
N TYR A 310 -7.63 -7.87 8.48
CA TYR A 310 -8.27 -9.17 8.55
C TYR A 310 -8.88 -9.43 9.93
N GLY A 311 -8.20 -9.07 11.01
CA GLY A 311 -8.70 -9.30 12.38
C GLY A 311 -10.05 -8.63 12.67
N LEU A 312 -10.39 -7.53 11.99
CA LEU A 312 -11.72 -6.91 12.09
C LEU A 312 -12.85 -7.78 11.51
N GLY A 313 -12.54 -8.69 10.58
CA GLY A 313 -13.50 -9.62 9.98
C GLY A 313 -13.57 -11.00 10.67
N TYR A 314 -12.76 -11.23 11.71
CA TYR A 314 -12.74 -12.47 12.49
C TYR A 314 -13.52 -12.32 13.81
N PRO A 315 -13.80 -13.41 14.54
CA PRO A 315 -14.66 -13.39 15.75
C PRO A 315 -14.22 -12.46 16.89
N HIS A 316 -12.98 -11.97 16.89
CA HIS A 316 -12.41 -11.15 17.97
C HIS A 316 -11.96 -9.76 17.48
N PRO A 317 -12.85 -8.95 16.86
CA PRO A 317 -12.47 -7.67 16.25
C PRO A 317 -11.91 -6.66 17.27
N ALA A 318 -12.23 -6.83 18.55
CA ALA A 318 -11.68 -6.03 19.64
C ALA A 318 -10.15 -6.09 19.73
N ILE A 319 -9.52 -7.23 19.39
CA ILE A 319 -8.06 -7.38 19.41
C ILE A 319 -7.43 -6.52 18.30
N ALA A 320 -7.97 -6.59 17.08
CA ALA A 320 -7.54 -5.76 15.96
C ALA A 320 -7.72 -4.26 16.25
N LEU A 321 -8.87 -3.89 16.83
CA LEU A 321 -9.15 -2.52 17.23
C LEU A 321 -8.17 -2.03 18.31
N ALA A 322 -7.94 -2.82 19.36
CA ALA A 322 -6.98 -2.49 20.41
C ALA A 322 -5.56 -2.33 19.85
N GLY A 323 -5.15 -3.21 18.94
CA GLY A 323 -3.88 -3.11 18.21
C GLY A 323 -3.76 -1.80 17.42
N ALA A 324 -4.79 -1.45 16.65
CA ALA A 324 -4.82 -0.20 15.88
C ALA A 324 -4.78 1.05 16.80
N LEU A 325 -5.53 1.03 17.90
CA LEU A 325 -5.54 2.12 18.90
C LEU A 325 -4.18 2.26 19.60
N LEU A 326 -3.50 1.15 19.89
CA LEU A 326 -2.17 1.17 20.50
C LEU A 326 -1.13 1.79 19.55
N ILE A 327 -1.19 1.45 18.25
CA ILE A 327 -0.38 2.11 17.22
C ILE A 327 -0.68 3.61 17.17
N ALA A 328 -1.95 4.00 17.15
CA ALA A 328 -2.34 5.41 17.17
C ALA A 328 -1.81 6.13 18.43
N ALA A 329 -1.98 5.56 19.61
CA ALA A 329 -1.45 6.10 20.86
C ALA A 329 0.08 6.27 20.81
N ALA A 330 0.80 5.27 20.30
CA ALA A 330 2.26 5.33 20.15
C ALA A 330 2.71 6.45 19.21
N THR A 331 1.94 6.76 18.15
CA THR A 331 2.24 7.92 17.28
C THR A 331 2.13 9.25 18.01
N LEU A 332 1.15 9.38 18.91
CA LEU A 332 0.86 10.59 19.68
C LEU A 332 1.90 10.91 20.76
N THR A 333 2.69 9.91 21.21
CA THR A 333 3.72 10.10 22.26
C THR A 333 4.89 10.99 21.85
N HIS A 334 5.05 11.31 20.55
CA HIS A 334 6.19 12.06 20.05
C HIS A 334 6.23 13.50 20.57
N ARG A 335 7.42 14.00 20.96
CA ARG A 335 7.59 15.34 21.56
C ARG A 335 6.96 16.45 20.74
N GLN A 336 7.19 16.49 19.43
CA GLN A 336 6.61 17.52 18.55
C GLN A 336 5.07 17.47 18.49
N VAL A 337 4.51 16.26 18.53
CA VAL A 337 3.06 16.05 18.52
C VAL A 337 2.47 16.52 19.85
N ARG A 338 3.10 16.14 20.97
CA ARG A 338 2.71 16.58 22.32
C ARG A 338 2.80 18.09 22.52
N THR A 339 3.85 18.74 22.02
CA THR A 339 3.99 20.21 22.13
C THR A 339 2.93 20.96 21.32
N ALA A 340 2.37 20.33 20.29
CA ALA A 340 1.28 20.87 19.48
C ALA A 340 -0.06 20.20 19.80
N ALA A 341 -0.23 19.59 20.99
CA ALA A 341 -1.43 18.81 21.31
C ALA A 341 -2.71 19.62 21.17
N LEU A 342 -2.79 20.81 21.77
CA LEU A 342 -4.00 21.65 21.70
C LEU A 342 -4.46 21.96 20.26
N PRO A 343 -3.63 22.55 19.36
CA PRO A 343 -4.07 22.83 18.00
C PRO A 343 -4.28 21.55 17.17
N LEU A 344 -3.56 20.47 17.48
CA LEU A 344 -3.74 19.19 16.81
C LEU A 344 -5.05 18.50 17.22
N THR A 345 -5.49 18.62 18.47
CA THR A 345 -6.77 18.06 18.94
C THR A 345 -7.94 18.61 18.15
N LEU A 346 -8.00 19.93 17.94
CA LEU A 346 -9.04 20.56 17.11
C LEU A 346 -8.99 20.04 15.66
N SER A 347 -7.78 19.95 15.09
CA SER A 347 -7.58 19.49 13.72
C SER A 347 -7.98 18.02 13.54
N CYS A 348 -7.59 17.16 14.48
CA CYS A 348 -7.94 15.74 14.49
C CYS A 348 -9.43 15.52 14.77
N ALA A 349 -10.04 16.29 15.67
CA ALA A 349 -11.48 16.20 15.96
C ALA A 349 -12.31 16.56 14.72
N ALA A 350 -11.97 17.66 14.03
CA ALA A 350 -12.60 18.04 12.78
C ALA A 350 -12.39 16.98 11.68
N GLY A 351 -11.16 16.46 11.55
CA GLY A 351 -10.84 15.37 10.63
C GLY A 351 -11.68 14.11 10.90
N LEU A 352 -11.75 13.67 12.15
CA LEU A 352 -12.55 12.53 12.58
C LEU A 352 -14.04 12.74 12.31
N ALA A 353 -14.57 13.93 12.61
CA ALA A 353 -15.95 14.26 12.29
C ALA A 353 -16.24 14.11 10.79
N THR A 354 -15.38 14.66 9.92
CA THR A 354 -15.54 14.52 8.46
C THR A 354 -15.34 13.10 7.95
N ALA A 355 -14.50 12.29 8.61
CA ALA A 355 -14.35 10.88 8.31
C ALA A 355 -15.58 10.06 8.71
N CYS A 356 -16.12 10.28 9.91
CA CYS A 356 -17.37 9.66 10.35
C CYS A 356 -18.52 10.02 9.41
N LEU A 357 -18.63 11.28 8.99
CA LEU A 357 -19.60 11.69 7.99
C LEU A 357 -19.38 10.96 6.64
N ALA A 358 -18.15 10.93 6.14
CA ALA A 358 -17.82 10.25 4.88
C ALA A 358 -18.11 8.73 4.89
N LEU A 359 -18.05 8.09 6.07
CA LEU A 359 -18.43 6.68 6.26
C LEU A 359 -19.93 6.47 6.19
N HIS A 360 -20.74 7.36 6.77
CA HIS A 360 -22.18 7.13 6.95
C HIS A 360 -23.06 7.82 5.90
N LEU A 361 -22.54 8.81 5.16
CA LEU A 361 -23.32 9.57 4.18
C LEU A 361 -23.54 8.85 2.85
N THR A 362 -22.82 7.77 2.56
CA THR A 362 -22.96 7.03 1.31
C THR A 362 -23.07 5.55 1.61
N ALA A 363 -24.18 4.94 1.17
CA ALA A 363 -24.35 3.51 1.21
C ALA A 363 -23.48 2.88 0.11
N ASP A 364 -22.35 2.31 0.50
CA ASP A 364 -21.48 1.59 -0.42
C ASP A 364 -21.81 0.10 -0.48
N THR A 365 -21.58 -0.50 -1.64
CA THR A 365 -21.55 -1.96 -1.77
C THR A 365 -20.39 -2.59 -1.01
N TYR A 366 -19.28 -1.87 -0.84
CA TYR A 366 -18.07 -2.34 -0.15
C TYR A 366 -17.68 -1.39 1.00
N PRO A 367 -17.56 -1.88 2.24
CA PRO A 367 -17.21 -1.04 3.39
C PRO A 367 -15.84 -0.37 3.23
N GLU A 368 -14.92 -0.97 2.48
CA GLU A 368 -13.62 -0.39 2.16
C GLU A 368 -13.71 0.92 1.36
N THR A 369 -14.77 1.12 0.58
CA THR A 369 -14.97 2.38 -0.16
C THR A 369 -15.24 3.54 0.80
N GLY A 370 -16.06 3.32 1.82
CA GLY A 370 -16.29 4.27 2.89
C GLY A 370 -15.03 4.55 3.70
N LEU A 371 -14.27 3.51 4.04
CA LEU A 371 -12.97 3.66 4.71
C LEU A 371 -12.00 4.49 3.87
N LEU A 372 -11.93 4.28 2.55
CA LEU A 372 -11.08 5.06 1.67
C LEU A 372 -11.48 6.54 1.65
N ARG A 373 -12.78 6.85 1.59
CA ARG A 373 -13.24 8.25 1.70
C ARG A 373 -12.85 8.86 3.05
N ALA A 374 -13.06 8.15 4.15
CA ALA A 374 -12.66 8.60 5.49
C ALA A 374 -11.15 8.81 5.64
N MET A 375 -10.34 7.91 5.09
CA MET A 375 -8.88 8.01 5.07
C MET A 375 -8.37 9.24 4.31
N VAL A 376 -9.21 9.86 3.47
CA VAL A 376 -8.85 11.04 2.67
C VAL A 376 -9.41 12.31 3.28
N THR A 377 -10.69 12.30 3.71
CA THR A 377 -11.30 13.47 4.35
C THR A 377 -10.63 13.80 5.68
N LEU A 378 -10.21 12.79 6.47
CA LEU A 378 -9.52 13.02 7.73
C LEU A 378 -8.24 13.86 7.58
N PRO A 379 -7.20 13.41 6.84
CA PRO A 379 -5.96 14.18 6.72
C PRO A 379 -6.17 15.49 5.96
N ALA A 380 -7.11 15.57 5.02
CA ALA A 380 -7.39 16.81 4.29
C ALA A 380 -7.98 17.88 5.21
N THR A 381 -9.05 17.56 5.95
CA THR A 381 -9.69 18.46 6.91
C THR A 381 -8.72 18.82 8.03
N ALA A 382 -7.99 17.84 8.58
CA ALA A 382 -7.00 18.10 9.62
C ALA A 382 -5.90 19.06 9.14
N ALA A 383 -5.45 18.93 7.88
CA ALA A 383 -4.45 19.85 7.32
C ALA A 383 -4.98 21.28 7.15
N LEU A 384 -6.24 21.45 6.73
CA LEU A 384 -6.89 22.76 6.60
C LEU A 384 -7.06 23.42 7.98
N VAL A 385 -7.57 22.70 8.97
CA VAL A 385 -7.77 23.25 10.33
C VAL A 385 -6.43 23.55 11.00
N ALA A 386 -5.42 22.71 10.80
CA ALA A 386 -4.07 22.96 11.30
C ALA A 386 -3.49 24.26 10.70
N HIS A 387 -3.67 24.47 9.39
CA HIS A 387 -3.23 25.69 8.70
C HIS A 387 -3.93 26.94 9.24
N LEU A 388 -5.25 26.90 9.42
CA LEU A 388 -6.01 28.02 9.97
C LEU A 388 -5.58 28.34 11.40
N THR A 389 -5.30 27.30 12.20
CA THR A 389 -4.82 27.45 13.58
C THR A 389 -3.42 28.04 13.64
N ASP A 390 -2.54 27.64 12.72
CA ASP A 390 -1.19 28.19 12.60
C ASP A 390 -1.23 29.68 12.22
N ARG A 391 -2.08 30.07 11.24
CA ARG A 391 -2.22 31.47 10.81
C ARG A 391 -2.70 32.41 11.93
N ARG A 392 -3.66 31.97 12.74
CA ARG A 392 -4.21 32.76 13.87
C ARG A 392 -3.22 33.00 15.01
N ARG A 393 -2.10 32.28 15.06
CA ARG A 393 -1.07 32.45 16.08
C ARG A 393 0.06 33.38 15.63
N THR A 394 0.15 33.65 14.33
CA THR A 394 1.22 34.45 13.72
C THR A 394 0.79 35.87 13.35
N GLY A 395 -0.51 36.14 13.31
CA GLY A 395 -1.09 37.48 13.16
C GLY A 395 -1.88 37.81 14.40
#